data_AF-A0A8H5H739-F1
#
_entry.id   AF-A0A8H5H739-F1
#
_cell.length_a   1.000
_cell.length_b   1.000
_cell.length_c   1.000
_cell.angle_alpha   90.00
_cell.angle_beta   90.00
_cell.angle_gamma   90.00
#
_symmetry.space_group_name_H-M   'P 1'
#
loop_
_entity.id
_entity.type
_entity.pdbx_description
1 polymer ?
#
loop_
_entity_poly.entity_id
_entity_poly.type
_entity_poly.pdbx_seq_one_letter_code
_entity_poly.pdbx_strand_id
1 'polypeptide(L)'
;MDHHRANEHFIVSLRQLFNFAESTNICRHVSICRYFGEEIDAEDAEVTGINELGIKVCKYPEKTKRRISKLSAQVALEVEPCGDDGPRRQAIPDSSSGWRTNENGRVIHDPPGPGQRAFSGTSGFRSYGTTKRAVPESDKAPAKAKKPKVSYAPALVTKPFASTSRLSRPFKTPFKTPFKNPAPPEPSQGPFPVPEVHSISSGEEVEFVEQDDIQTNDISSQLVEAPSSTAVPDIAMELEVAFSSKIPANARLHGFNNIRRALYGVFMFGSEKTWDALGSSDLSIDTREQVISAAAKELEFSVLSMCSTKDGYTERVDDTADMVNKEVRRLLTGEYPTSVDEEDVQNVIDVMKRLSKCHLRRAGKQRAAV
;
A
#
# COMPACT_ATOMS: atom_id res chain seq x y z
N MET A 1 32.31 8.69 -10.15
CA MET A 1 31.69 8.37 -11.46
C MET A 1 30.59 7.29 -11.33
N ASP A 2 30.39 6.72 -10.14
CA ASP A 2 29.53 5.54 -9.96
C ASP A 2 28.02 5.86 -9.92
N HIS A 3 27.63 7.08 -9.57
CA HIS A 3 26.21 7.48 -9.58
C HIS A 3 25.57 7.48 -10.97
N HIS A 4 26.33 7.82 -12.02
CA HIS A 4 25.81 7.81 -13.39
C HIS A 4 25.50 6.38 -13.84
N ARG A 5 26.38 5.43 -13.50
CA ARG A 5 26.21 4.02 -13.84
C ARG A 5 25.03 3.39 -13.10
N ALA A 6 24.84 3.72 -11.82
CA ALA A 6 23.69 3.28 -11.04
C ALA A 6 22.36 3.75 -11.65
N ASN A 7 22.30 5.01 -12.11
CA ASN A 7 21.10 5.55 -12.75
C ASN A 7 20.79 4.88 -14.11
N GLU A 8 21.82 4.62 -14.92
CA GLU A 8 21.63 3.88 -16.18
C GLU A 8 21.07 2.47 -15.95
N HIS A 9 21.59 1.74 -14.97
CA HIS A 9 21.06 0.42 -14.61
C HIS A 9 19.60 0.49 -14.14
N PHE A 10 19.24 1.51 -13.37
CA PHE A 10 17.86 1.74 -12.94
C PHE A 10 16.93 1.98 -14.14
N ILE A 11 17.30 2.89 -15.05
CA ILE A 11 16.48 3.22 -16.24
C ILE A 11 16.30 1.98 -17.13
N VAL A 12 17.35 1.18 -17.31
CA VAL A 12 17.27 -0.07 -18.11
C VAL A 12 16.36 -1.09 -17.44
N SER A 13 16.48 -1.28 -16.12
CA SER A 13 15.63 -2.21 -15.35
C SER A 13 14.16 -1.79 -15.39
N LEU A 14 13.89 -0.49 -15.25
CA LEU A 14 12.53 0.05 -15.32
C LEU A 14 11.91 -0.13 -16.72
N ARG A 15 12.67 0.12 -17.79
CA ARG A 15 12.23 -0.13 -19.17
C ARG A 15 11.93 -1.61 -19.43
N GLN A 16 12.74 -2.51 -18.88
CA GLN A 16 12.48 -3.96 -18.94
C GLN A 16 11.16 -4.32 -18.24
N LEU A 17 10.86 -3.71 -17.10
CA LEU A 17 9.60 -3.93 -16.39
C LEU A 17 8.38 -3.40 -17.16
N PHE A 18 8.50 -2.25 -17.83
CA PHE A 18 7.45 -1.75 -18.72
C PHE A 18 7.22 -2.70 -19.89
N ASN A 19 8.29 -3.12 -20.58
CA ASN A 19 8.19 -4.10 -21.67
C ASN A 19 7.58 -5.43 -21.18
N PHE A 20 7.95 -5.86 -19.98
CA PHE A 20 7.32 -7.00 -19.32
C PHE A 20 5.82 -6.77 -19.16
N ALA A 21 5.40 -5.63 -18.60
CA ALA A 21 4.00 -5.28 -18.35
C ALA A 21 3.15 -5.17 -19.63
N GLU A 22 3.70 -4.59 -20.70
CA GLU A 22 2.98 -4.30 -21.94
C GLU A 22 2.96 -5.48 -22.93
N SER A 23 3.96 -6.37 -22.88
CA SER A 23 4.02 -7.51 -23.79
C SER A 23 2.87 -8.49 -23.57
N THR A 24 2.08 -8.71 -24.63
CA THR A 24 1.01 -9.73 -24.67
C THR A 24 1.41 -10.97 -25.45
N ASN A 25 2.51 -10.89 -26.20
CA ASN A 25 2.90 -11.91 -27.17
C ASN A 25 3.93 -12.89 -26.61
N ILE A 26 4.55 -12.55 -25.48
CA ILE A 26 5.55 -13.38 -24.79
C ILE A 26 4.93 -13.85 -23.47
N CYS A 27 5.10 -15.13 -23.15
CA CYS A 27 4.64 -15.64 -21.87
C CYS A 27 5.47 -15.00 -20.73
N ARG A 28 4.82 -14.65 -19.62
CA ARG A 28 5.49 -13.90 -18.54
C ARG A 28 6.64 -14.68 -17.90
N HIS A 29 6.59 -16.01 -17.88
CA HIS A 29 7.73 -16.82 -17.46
C HIS A 29 8.94 -16.60 -18.37
N VAL A 30 8.75 -16.69 -19.70
CA VAL A 30 9.82 -16.49 -20.68
C VAL A 30 10.45 -15.10 -20.52
N SER A 31 9.65 -14.06 -20.31
CA SER A 31 10.17 -12.71 -20.06
C SER A 31 11.00 -12.60 -18.77
N ILE A 32 10.59 -13.28 -17.69
CA ILE A 32 11.33 -13.29 -16.42
C ILE A 32 12.65 -14.06 -16.57
N CYS A 33 12.62 -15.24 -17.19
CA CYS A 33 13.81 -16.04 -17.44
C CYS A 33 14.85 -15.27 -18.28
N ARG A 34 14.40 -14.60 -19.35
CA ARG A 34 15.28 -13.74 -20.16
C ARG A 34 15.88 -12.58 -19.36
N TYR A 35 15.13 -12.00 -18.43
CA TYR A 35 15.65 -10.94 -17.55
C TYR A 35 16.79 -11.45 -16.65
N PHE A 36 16.74 -12.71 -16.23
CA PHE A 36 17.81 -13.37 -15.47
C PHE A 36 18.93 -13.98 -16.33
N GLY A 37 18.91 -13.74 -17.65
CA GLY A 37 19.95 -14.22 -18.57
C GLY A 37 19.77 -15.66 -19.05
N GLU A 38 18.59 -16.28 -18.84
CA GLU A 38 18.30 -17.58 -19.42
C GLU A 38 17.94 -17.44 -20.90
N GLU A 39 18.66 -18.17 -21.76
CA GLU A 39 18.41 -18.21 -23.21
C GLU A 39 17.23 -19.14 -23.52
N ILE A 40 16.02 -18.60 -23.45
CA ILE A 40 14.78 -19.34 -23.77
C ILE A 40 14.27 -18.93 -25.16
N ASP A 41 14.19 -19.91 -26.06
CA ASP A 41 13.48 -19.77 -27.32
C ASP A 41 11.96 -19.84 -27.09
N ALA A 42 11.24 -18.83 -27.59
CA ALA A 42 9.80 -18.74 -27.43
C ALA A 42 9.04 -19.67 -28.39
N GLU A 43 9.71 -20.16 -29.44
CA GLU A 43 9.14 -21.07 -30.43
C GLU A 43 9.36 -22.55 -30.06
N ASP A 44 10.11 -22.82 -28.99
CA ASP A 44 10.36 -24.19 -28.54
C ASP A 44 9.08 -24.85 -28.01
N ALA A 45 8.80 -26.05 -28.53
CA ALA A 45 7.66 -26.88 -28.18
C ALA A 45 7.68 -27.28 -26.69
N GLU A 46 8.85 -27.42 -26.08
CA GLU A 46 8.96 -27.75 -24.65
C GLU A 46 8.55 -26.56 -23.76
N VAL A 47 8.96 -25.36 -24.14
CA VAL A 47 8.65 -24.11 -23.43
C VAL A 47 7.16 -23.77 -23.55
N THR A 48 6.57 -24.01 -24.73
CA THR A 48 5.13 -23.81 -24.94
C THR A 48 4.28 -24.77 -24.10
N GLY A 49 4.75 -26.00 -23.83
CA GLY A 49 4.08 -26.95 -22.94
C GLY A 49 4.06 -26.52 -21.46
N ILE A 50 5.13 -25.90 -20.96
CA ILE A 50 5.20 -25.39 -19.57
C ILE A 50 4.24 -24.22 -19.34
N ASN A 51 3.90 -23.48 -20.41
CA ASN A 51 3.07 -22.28 -20.35
C ASN A 51 1.57 -22.55 -20.12
N GLU A 52 1.13 -23.81 -20.14
CA GLU A 52 -0.26 -24.17 -19.79
C GLU A 52 -0.57 -24.05 -18.28
N LEU A 53 0.46 -23.97 -17.43
CA LEU A 53 0.35 -24.03 -15.97
C LEU A 53 -0.10 -22.72 -15.26
N GLY A 54 -0.80 -21.82 -15.97
CA GLY A 54 -1.70 -20.88 -15.29
C GLY A 54 -1.34 -19.39 -15.28
N ILE A 55 -0.41 -18.94 -16.13
CA ILE A 55 -0.26 -17.49 -16.36
C ILE A 55 -1.40 -16.99 -17.26
N LYS A 56 -2.08 -15.91 -16.84
CA LYS A 56 -3.23 -15.32 -17.55
C LYS A 56 -2.94 -14.98 -19.01
N VAL A 57 -1.73 -14.51 -19.31
CA VAL A 57 -1.30 -14.13 -20.67
C VAL A 57 -1.29 -15.35 -21.59
N CYS A 58 -0.76 -16.47 -21.12
CA CYS A 58 -0.55 -17.69 -21.91
C CYS A 58 -1.86 -18.49 -21.97
N LYS A 59 -2.69 -18.43 -20.92
CA LYS A 59 -4.02 -19.04 -20.86
C LYS A 59 -5.09 -18.29 -21.66
N TYR A 60 -5.02 -16.96 -21.71
CA TYR A 60 -6.03 -16.11 -22.36
C TYR A 60 -5.38 -14.93 -23.10
N PRO A 61 -4.59 -15.17 -24.16
CA PRO A 61 -3.85 -14.12 -24.86
C PRO A 61 -4.79 -13.04 -25.40
N GLU A 62 -5.90 -13.43 -26.01
CA GLU A 62 -6.87 -12.50 -26.59
C GLU A 62 -7.61 -11.63 -25.55
N LYS A 63 -7.93 -12.19 -24.38
CA LYS A 63 -8.53 -11.39 -23.29
C LYS A 63 -7.53 -10.39 -22.73
N THR A 64 -6.25 -10.77 -22.69
CA THR A 64 -5.17 -9.90 -22.22
C THR A 64 -4.96 -8.75 -23.20
N LYS A 65 -4.83 -9.04 -24.51
CA LYS A 65 -4.75 -8.04 -25.58
C LYS A 65 -5.88 -7.02 -25.50
N ARG A 66 -7.14 -7.48 -25.39
CA ARG A 66 -8.31 -6.58 -25.27
C ARG A 66 -8.24 -5.67 -24.04
N ARG A 67 -7.72 -6.15 -22.90
CA ARG A 67 -7.56 -5.33 -21.70
C ARG A 67 -6.48 -4.28 -21.89
N ILE A 68 -5.35 -4.63 -22.49
CA ILE A 68 -4.29 -3.66 -22.78
C ILE A 68 -4.79 -2.62 -23.76
N SER A 69 -5.42 -3.01 -24.88
CA SER A 69 -5.99 -2.04 -25.83
C SER A 69 -6.99 -1.07 -25.18
N LYS A 70 -7.80 -1.56 -24.22
CA LYS A 70 -8.73 -0.70 -23.47
C LYS A 70 -8.00 0.27 -22.54
N LEU A 71 -6.93 -0.17 -21.88
CA LEU A 71 -6.12 0.68 -21.00
C LEU A 71 -5.32 1.72 -21.80
N SER A 72 -4.68 1.31 -22.90
CA SER A 72 -3.95 2.23 -23.78
C SER A 72 -4.87 3.29 -24.39
N ALA A 73 -6.12 2.93 -24.73
CA ALA A 73 -7.12 3.89 -25.20
C ALA A 73 -7.56 4.88 -24.12
N GLN A 74 -7.57 4.48 -22.84
CA GLN A 74 -7.87 5.40 -21.73
C GLN A 74 -6.70 6.35 -21.46
N VAL A 75 -5.47 5.83 -21.43
CA VAL A 75 -4.26 6.66 -21.23
C VAL A 75 -4.09 7.68 -22.36
N ALA A 76 -4.36 7.29 -23.62
CA ALA A 76 -4.28 8.21 -24.76
C ALA A 76 -5.30 9.37 -24.71
N LEU A 77 -6.40 9.23 -23.94
CA LEU A 77 -7.41 10.29 -23.76
C LEU A 77 -7.10 11.21 -22.58
N GLU A 78 -6.20 10.82 -21.67
CA GLU A 78 -5.83 11.61 -20.49
C GLU A 78 -4.56 12.45 -20.72
N VAL A 79 -3.75 12.13 -21.73
CA VAL A 79 -2.66 12.99 -22.18
C VAL A 79 -3.18 13.95 -23.25
N GLU A 80 -4.07 14.87 -22.86
CA GLU A 80 -4.21 16.12 -23.60
C GLU A 80 -2.84 16.83 -23.48
N PRO A 81 -2.12 17.08 -24.58
CA PRO A 81 -0.89 17.85 -24.52
C PRO A 81 -1.25 19.21 -23.91
N CYS A 82 -0.66 19.52 -22.76
CA CYS A 82 -0.78 20.84 -22.15
C CYS A 82 -0.32 21.84 -23.20
N GLY A 83 -1.29 22.48 -23.86
CA GLY A 83 -1.07 23.33 -25.01
C GLY A 83 -0.18 24.48 -24.60
N ASP A 84 0.96 24.55 -25.28
CA ASP A 84 1.89 25.67 -25.36
C ASP A 84 1.15 27.02 -25.33
N ASP A 85 1.55 27.88 -24.38
CA ASP A 85 1.02 29.21 -24.12
C ASP A 85 1.25 30.13 -25.34
N GLY A 86 0.33 30.09 -26.30
CA GLY A 86 0.22 31.05 -27.38
C GLY A 86 -0.47 32.35 -26.93
N PRO A 87 0.00 33.54 -27.38
CA PRO A 87 -0.40 34.81 -26.79
C PRO A 87 -1.83 35.23 -27.17
N ARG A 88 -2.67 35.22 -26.14
CA ARG A 88 -3.83 36.08 -25.88
C ARG A 88 -3.94 37.33 -26.79
N ARG A 89 -4.90 37.33 -27.73
CA ARG A 89 -5.63 38.53 -28.18
C ARG A 89 -6.93 38.18 -28.94
N GLN A 90 -8.03 38.76 -28.44
CA GLN A 90 -9.28 39.14 -29.12
C GLN A 90 -10.17 37.98 -29.63
N ALA A 91 -11.50 37.97 -29.54
CA ALA A 91 -12.50 38.94 -29.14
C ALA A 91 -13.73 38.15 -28.64
N ILE A 92 -14.56 38.80 -27.82
CA ILE A 92 -15.89 38.33 -27.44
C ILE A 92 -16.80 38.42 -28.67
N PRO A 93 -17.60 37.38 -28.98
CA PRO A 93 -18.92 37.62 -29.51
C PRO A 93 -20.01 37.04 -28.59
N ASP A 94 -21.06 37.82 -28.58
CA ASP A 94 -22.34 37.67 -27.92
C ASP A 94 -23.03 36.31 -28.10
N SER A 95 -23.80 35.96 -27.06
CA SER A 95 -25.09 35.30 -27.11
C SER A 95 -25.40 34.37 -28.29
N SER A 96 -25.32 33.06 -28.07
CA SER A 96 -26.37 32.16 -28.56
C SER A 96 -26.53 30.94 -27.67
N SER A 97 -27.77 30.72 -27.27
CA SER A 97 -28.32 29.57 -26.56
C SER A 97 -27.92 28.24 -27.22
N GLY A 98 -27.17 27.41 -26.50
CA GLY A 98 -26.78 26.08 -26.95
C GLY A 98 -27.95 25.10 -26.97
N TRP A 99 -28.40 24.73 -28.18
CA TRP A 99 -29.26 23.59 -28.42
C TRP A 99 -28.43 22.30 -28.32
N ARG A 100 -28.76 21.42 -27.37
CA ARG A 100 -28.17 20.08 -27.31
C ARG A 100 -28.97 19.14 -28.22
N THR A 101 -28.33 18.65 -29.27
CA THR A 101 -28.84 17.53 -30.09
C THR A 101 -28.28 16.21 -29.55
N ASN A 102 -29.11 15.18 -29.50
CA ASN A 102 -28.65 13.82 -29.23
C ASN A 102 -28.17 13.13 -30.52
N GLU A 103 -27.56 11.95 -30.38
CA GLU A 103 -26.93 11.14 -31.43
C GLU A 103 -27.87 10.75 -32.59
N ASN A 104 -29.17 11.00 -32.45
CA ASN A 104 -30.20 10.74 -33.46
C ASN A 104 -30.76 12.02 -34.12
N GLY A 105 -30.12 13.18 -33.93
CA GLY A 105 -30.46 14.43 -34.60
C GLY A 105 -31.82 15.04 -34.23
N ARG A 106 -32.45 14.62 -33.13
CA ARG A 106 -33.72 15.19 -32.68
C ARG A 106 -33.50 16.31 -31.66
N VAL A 107 -34.07 17.47 -31.97
CA VAL A 107 -34.11 18.65 -31.09
C VAL A 107 -35.08 18.37 -29.94
N ILE A 108 -34.57 18.30 -28.71
CA ILE A 108 -35.38 18.12 -27.50
C ILE A 108 -35.76 19.53 -27.01
N HIS A 109 -37.06 19.85 -27.07
CA HIS A 109 -37.62 21.02 -26.39
C HIS A 109 -38.04 20.60 -24.98
N ASP A 110 -37.44 21.20 -23.96
CA ASP A 110 -37.91 21.04 -22.58
C ASP A 110 -39.19 21.86 -22.36
N PRO A 111 -40.28 21.26 -21.83
CA PRO A 111 -41.48 22.02 -21.47
C PRO A 111 -41.23 22.82 -20.17
N PRO A 112 -41.83 24.02 -20.03
CA PRO A 112 -41.69 24.82 -18.81
C PRO A 112 -42.57 24.24 -17.69
N GLY A 113 -41.95 23.56 -16.73
CA GLY A 113 -42.61 23.04 -15.53
C GLY A 113 -42.33 23.92 -14.30
N PRO A 114 -43.36 24.33 -13.53
CA PRO A 114 -43.18 25.13 -12.32
C PRO A 114 -42.89 24.22 -11.12
N GLY A 115 -42.04 24.67 -10.21
CA GLY A 115 -41.99 24.12 -8.85
C GLY A 115 -40.60 23.68 -8.41
N GLN A 116 -39.87 24.63 -7.83
CA GLN A 116 -38.78 24.37 -6.90
C GLN A 116 -39.23 23.40 -5.80
N ARG A 117 -38.57 22.24 -5.66
CA ARG A 117 -38.23 21.65 -4.35
C ARG A 117 -36.91 20.90 -4.44
N ALA A 118 -36.11 21.12 -3.40
CA ALA A 118 -34.78 20.60 -3.17
C ALA A 118 -34.64 19.10 -3.48
N PHE A 119 -33.60 18.74 -4.22
CA PHE A 119 -33.13 17.37 -4.32
C PHE A 119 -31.65 17.28 -3.96
N SER A 120 -31.42 16.58 -2.85
CA SER A 120 -30.13 16.12 -2.37
C SER A 120 -29.32 15.44 -3.49
N GLY A 121 -28.10 15.92 -3.68
CA GLY A 121 -27.10 15.27 -4.51
C GLY A 121 -26.62 13.98 -3.85
N THR A 122 -27.18 12.85 -4.24
CA THR A 122 -26.52 11.54 -4.10
C THR A 122 -25.96 11.15 -5.45
N SER A 123 -24.70 11.52 -5.70
CA SER A 123 -23.90 11.03 -6.82
C SER A 123 -23.69 9.51 -6.67
N GLY A 124 -24.18 8.76 -7.65
CA GLY A 124 -24.12 7.31 -7.68
C GLY A 124 -22.70 6.76 -7.84
N PHE A 125 -22.19 6.12 -6.80
CA PHE A 125 -21.12 5.15 -6.93
C PHE A 125 -21.71 3.79 -7.29
N ARG A 126 -21.39 3.31 -8.49
CA ARG A 126 -21.73 1.95 -8.96
C ARG A 126 -20.94 0.93 -8.15
N SER A 127 -21.58 0.35 -7.14
CA SER A 127 -21.07 -0.81 -6.42
C SER A 127 -21.31 -2.07 -7.25
N TYR A 128 -20.25 -2.69 -7.75
CA TYR A 128 -20.28 -4.05 -8.29
C TYR A 128 -20.34 -5.04 -7.12
N GLY A 129 -21.55 -5.22 -6.58
CA GLY A 129 -21.87 -6.19 -5.56
C GLY A 129 -22.78 -7.28 -6.10
N THR A 130 -22.27 -8.50 -6.10
CA THR A 130 -22.91 -9.79 -6.40
C THR A 130 -24.39 -9.85 -5.99
N THR A 131 -25.30 -9.71 -6.97
CA THR A 131 -26.74 -9.88 -6.82
C THR A 131 -27.08 -11.34 -6.53
N LYS A 132 -27.25 -11.69 -5.26
CA LYS A 132 -28.06 -12.86 -4.87
C LYS A 132 -29.52 -12.53 -5.20
N ARG A 133 -30.16 -13.42 -5.96
CA ARG A 133 -31.56 -13.33 -6.39
C ARG A 133 -32.46 -13.19 -5.15
N ALA A 134 -33.26 -12.13 -5.11
CA ALA A 134 -34.40 -12.04 -4.20
C ALA A 134 -35.47 -13.04 -4.66
N VAL A 135 -35.94 -13.86 -3.74
CA VAL A 135 -37.11 -14.74 -3.90
C VAL A 135 -38.29 -13.99 -3.28
N PRO A 136 -39.47 -13.97 -3.93
CA PRO A 136 -40.62 -13.22 -3.44
C PRO A 136 -41.21 -13.83 -2.16
N GLU A 137 -41.66 -12.92 -1.29
CA GLU A 137 -42.36 -13.16 -0.04
C GLU A 137 -43.58 -14.07 -0.21
N SER A 138 -43.68 -15.06 0.69
CA SER A 138 -44.94 -15.73 1.00
C SER A 138 -45.07 -15.77 2.53
N ASP A 139 -46.11 -15.09 3.01
CA ASP A 139 -46.55 -15.07 4.40
C ASP A 139 -46.77 -16.48 4.94
N LYS A 140 -46.10 -16.80 6.06
CA LYS A 140 -46.57 -17.81 7.05
C LYS A 140 -45.75 -17.77 8.35
N ALA A 141 -46.48 -17.45 9.43
CA ALA A 141 -46.40 -17.81 10.86
C ALA A 141 -45.06 -18.26 11.51
N PRO A 142 -44.81 -17.90 12.79
CA PRO A 142 -43.56 -18.16 13.49
C PRO A 142 -43.38 -19.63 13.89
N ALA A 143 -42.58 -20.38 13.12
CA ALA A 143 -42.15 -21.73 13.46
C ALA A 143 -40.79 -21.70 14.19
N LYS A 144 -40.74 -22.39 15.33
CA LYS A 144 -39.57 -22.59 16.22
C LYS A 144 -38.31 -22.97 15.43
N ALA A 145 -37.26 -22.16 15.57
CA ALA A 145 -35.97 -22.35 14.92
C ALA A 145 -35.31 -23.68 15.34
N LYS A 146 -35.28 -24.65 14.43
CA LYS A 146 -34.43 -25.84 14.53
C LYS A 146 -33.03 -25.48 14.00
N LYS A 147 -32.02 -25.68 14.85
CA LYS A 147 -30.60 -25.48 14.51
C LYS A 147 -30.25 -26.30 13.25
N PRO A 148 -29.62 -25.70 12.22
CA PRO A 148 -29.27 -26.41 10.99
C PRO A 148 -28.25 -27.51 11.30
N LYS A 149 -28.62 -28.76 11.02
CA LYS A 149 -27.74 -29.92 11.09
C LYS A 149 -26.81 -29.86 9.88
N VAL A 150 -25.57 -29.44 10.11
CA VAL A 150 -24.52 -29.39 9.08
C VAL A 150 -24.21 -30.82 8.66
N SER A 151 -24.75 -31.25 7.52
CA SER A 151 -24.29 -32.47 6.85
C SER A 151 -23.00 -32.15 6.11
N TYR A 152 -21.89 -32.70 6.58
CA TYR A 152 -20.61 -32.64 5.87
C TYR A 152 -20.77 -33.29 4.49
N ALA A 153 -20.29 -32.62 3.46
CA ALA A 153 -20.28 -33.16 2.11
C ALA A 153 -19.47 -34.47 2.09
N PRO A 154 -19.95 -35.52 1.41
CA PRO A 154 -19.23 -36.78 1.29
C PRO A 154 -17.86 -36.53 0.65
N ALA A 155 -16.82 -37.13 1.23
CA ALA A 155 -15.45 -37.01 0.77
C ALA A 155 -15.38 -37.37 -0.73
N LEU A 156 -14.96 -36.39 -1.54
CA LEU A 156 -14.69 -36.61 -2.96
C LEU A 156 -13.56 -37.63 -3.07
N VAL A 157 -13.93 -38.88 -3.39
CA VAL A 157 -13.00 -39.95 -3.73
C VAL A 157 -12.35 -39.58 -5.07
N THR A 158 -11.26 -38.83 -5.01
CA THR A 158 -10.42 -38.58 -6.19
C THR A 158 -9.70 -39.88 -6.54
N LYS A 159 -9.99 -40.42 -7.72
CA LYS A 159 -9.25 -41.55 -8.28
C LYS A 159 -7.75 -41.25 -8.23
N PRO A 160 -6.89 -42.17 -7.78
CA PRO A 160 -5.45 -41.94 -7.73
C PRO A 160 -4.93 -41.66 -9.13
N PHE A 161 -4.35 -40.47 -9.33
CA PHE A 161 -3.69 -40.12 -10.59
C PHE A 161 -2.48 -41.03 -10.78
N ALA A 162 -2.29 -41.57 -11.99
CA ALA A 162 -1.19 -42.47 -12.35
C ALA A 162 0.22 -41.87 -12.12
N SER A 163 0.32 -40.57 -11.86
CA SER A 163 1.55 -39.86 -11.49
C SER A 163 1.97 -40.03 -10.01
N THR A 164 1.15 -40.67 -9.17
CA THR A 164 1.45 -40.85 -7.73
C THR A 164 2.56 -41.87 -7.43
N SER A 165 2.91 -42.75 -8.36
CA SER A 165 3.96 -43.76 -8.18
C SER A 165 5.39 -43.19 -8.17
N ARG A 166 5.60 -41.91 -8.52
CA ARG A 166 6.91 -41.22 -8.44
C ARG A 166 7.09 -40.33 -7.20
N LEU A 167 6.07 -40.20 -6.36
CA LEU A 167 6.09 -39.40 -5.11
C LEU A 167 6.25 -40.28 -3.85
N SER A 168 6.94 -41.43 -3.96
CA SER A 168 7.17 -42.36 -2.84
C SER A 168 8.14 -41.85 -1.77
N ARG A 169 8.69 -40.64 -1.93
CA ARG A 169 9.42 -39.96 -0.86
C ARG A 169 8.42 -39.15 -0.05
N PRO A 170 8.07 -39.58 1.18
CA PRO A 170 7.21 -38.78 2.04
C PRO A 170 7.86 -37.40 2.20
N PHE A 171 7.11 -36.35 1.88
CA PHE A 171 7.50 -34.99 2.18
C PHE A 171 7.82 -34.92 3.66
N LYS A 172 9.11 -34.81 4.00
CA LYS A 172 9.55 -34.51 5.36
C LYS A 172 9.03 -33.11 5.67
N THR A 173 7.92 -33.06 6.37
CA THR A 173 7.39 -31.82 6.93
C THR A 173 8.46 -31.23 7.86
N PRO A 174 8.92 -29.98 7.64
CA PRO A 174 10.07 -29.42 8.33
C PRO A 174 9.84 -29.11 9.82
N PHE A 175 8.68 -29.45 10.39
CA PHE A 175 8.36 -29.17 11.77
C PHE A 175 7.64 -30.34 12.41
N LYS A 176 8.41 -31.12 13.18
CA LYS A 176 8.03 -31.86 14.42
C LYS A 176 9.06 -32.96 14.67
N THR A 177 10.25 -32.59 15.11
CA THR A 177 11.07 -33.48 15.92
C THR A 177 10.50 -33.45 17.35
N PRO A 178 10.07 -34.59 17.92
CA PRO A 178 9.78 -34.69 19.34
C PRO A 178 11.11 -34.55 20.08
N PHE A 179 11.16 -33.67 21.08
CA PHE A 179 12.27 -33.58 22.04
C PHE A 179 12.55 -34.97 22.61
N LYS A 180 13.67 -35.58 22.19
CA LYS A 180 14.22 -36.78 22.82
C LYS A 180 15.01 -36.35 24.05
N ASN A 181 14.75 -37.07 25.13
CA ASN A 181 15.40 -37.02 26.44
C ASN A 181 16.94 -36.94 26.37
N PRO A 182 17.58 -36.36 27.41
CA PRO A 182 19.03 -36.23 27.50
C PRO A 182 19.70 -37.61 27.54
N ALA A 183 20.66 -37.82 26.62
CA ALA A 183 21.54 -38.98 26.63
C ALA A 183 22.64 -38.83 27.69
N PRO A 184 23.20 -39.95 28.22
CA PRO A 184 24.24 -39.95 29.24
C PRO A 184 25.58 -39.39 28.73
N PRO A 185 26.47 -38.93 29.62
CA PRO A 185 27.76 -38.37 29.22
C PRO A 185 28.67 -39.45 28.61
N GLU A 186 29.00 -39.28 27.32
CA GLU A 186 30.08 -40.02 26.67
C GLU A 186 31.44 -39.31 26.85
N PRO A 187 32.55 -40.07 26.88
CA PRO A 187 33.84 -39.65 27.38
C PRO A 187 34.62 -38.77 26.41
N SER A 188 35.47 -37.92 26.99
CA SER A 188 36.39 -37.01 26.33
C SER A 188 37.20 -37.69 25.22
N GLN A 189 36.99 -37.26 23.98
CA GLN A 189 37.94 -37.47 22.88
C GLN A 189 38.65 -36.16 22.57
N GLY A 190 39.94 -36.30 22.26
CA GLY A 190 40.94 -35.25 22.29
C GLY A 190 40.88 -34.25 21.14
N PRO A 191 41.93 -33.41 21.02
CA PRO A 191 41.91 -32.21 20.20
C PRO A 191 41.95 -32.54 18.71
N PHE A 192 40.95 -32.07 17.97
CA PHE A 192 41.00 -32.02 16.51
C PHE A 192 41.82 -30.79 16.07
N PRO A 193 42.71 -30.92 15.08
CA PRO A 193 43.49 -29.82 14.54
C PRO A 193 42.57 -28.86 13.77
N VAL A 194 42.63 -27.59 14.18
CA VAL A 194 41.97 -26.45 13.53
C VAL A 194 42.66 -26.20 12.18
N PRO A 195 41.92 -26.06 11.06
CA PRO A 195 42.51 -25.61 9.80
C PRO A 195 43.03 -24.18 9.94
N GLU A 196 44.32 -24.04 9.64
CA GLU A 196 45.06 -22.78 9.60
C GLU A 196 44.45 -21.85 8.54
N VAL A 197 43.73 -20.83 9.00
CA VAL A 197 43.19 -19.78 8.14
C VAL A 197 44.33 -18.80 7.87
N HIS A 198 44.86 -18.83 6.65
CA HIS A 198 45.82 -17.85 6.17
C HIS A 198 45.30 -16.42 6.40
N SER A 199 45.96 -15.72 7.32
CA SER A 199 45.78 -14.29 7.54
C SER A 199 46.24 -13.54 6.30
N ILE A 200 45.28 -13.04 5.50
CA ILE A 200 45.54 -12.03 4.50
C ILE A 200 45.75 -10.72 5.25
N SER A 201 47.02 -10.41 5.49
CA SER A 201 47.52 -9.11 5.91
C SER A 201 47.25 -8.10 4.79
N SER A 202 46.10 -7.43 4.86
CA SER A 202 45.82 -6.20 4.11
C SER A 202 46.02 -5.03 5.07
N GLY A 203 47.27 -4.61 5.20
CA GLY A 203 47.61 -3.32 5.80
C GLY A 203 47.32 -2.21 4.81
N GLU A 204 46.28 -1.45 5.08
CA GLU A 204 46.18 -0.04 4.69
C GLU A 204 45.27 0.64 5.71
N GLU A 205 45.91 1.09 6.79
CA GLU A 205 45.33 1.94 7.82
C GLU A 205 45.13 3.32 7.19
N VAL A 206 43.93 3.55 6.66
CA VAL A 206 43.51 4.88 6.21
C VAL A 206 43.16 5.69 7.45
N GLU A 207 44.11 6.50 7.87
CA GLU A 207 43.96 7.57 8.85
C GLU A 207 42.82 8.48 8.37
N PHE A 208 41.65 8.35 9.00
CA PHE A 208 40.50 9.19 8.75
C PHE A 208 40.82 10.58 9.32
N VAL A 209 41.27 11.48 8.45
CA VAL A 209 41.42 12.89 8.78
C VAL A 209 40.04 13.42 9.14
N GLU A 210 39.84 13.76 10.42
CA GLU A 210 38.73 14.60 10.88
C GLU A 210 38.79 15.90 10.09
N GLN A 211 37.96 16.00 9.05
CA GLN A 211 37.85 17.20 8.24
C GLN A 211 36.85 18.14 8.91
N ASP A 212 37.40 19.26 9.36
CA ASP A 212 36.75 20.40 9.99
C ASP A 212 35.37 20.75 9.42
N ASP A 213 34.42 20.87 10.36
CA ASP A 213 33.39 21.93 10.44
C ASP A 213 33.04 22.64 9.13
N ILE A 214 32.22 21.98 8.30
CA ILE A 214 31.34 22.72 7.39
C ILE A 214 30.24 23.33 8.26
N GLN A 215 30.46 24.58 8.68
CA GLN A 215 29.41 25.47 9.16
C GLN A 215 28.36 25.61 8.05
N THR A 216 27.37 24.72 8.05
CA THR A 216 26.09 25.00 7.42
C THR A 216 25.51 26.17 8.19
N ASN A 217 25.39 27.32 7.51
CA ASN A 217 24.70 28.48 8.03
C ASN A 217 23.27 28.08 8.36
N ASP A 218 23.06 27.76 9.63
CA ASP A 218 21.80 27.55 10.29
C ASP A 218 21.03 28.87 10.20
N ILE A 219 20.24 28.99 9.13
CA ILE A 219 19.17 29.98 9.06
C ILE A 219 18.17 29.54 10.11
N SER A 220 18.42 30.03 11.33
CA SER A 220 17.59 29.93 12.51
C SER A 220 16.24 30.56 12.20
N SER A 221 15.41 29.79 11.50
CA SER A 221 13.96 29.93 11.58
C SER A 221 13.65 29.69 13.04
N GLN A 222 13.11 30.71 13.72
CA GLN A 222 12.56 30.59 15.07
C GLN A 222 11.48 29.51 15.06
N LEU A 223 11.91 28.26 15.15
CA LEU A 223 11.08 27.11 15.41
C LEU A 223 10.59 27.38 16.83
N VAL A 224 9.37 27.89 16.94
CA VAL A 224 8.68 28.02 18.22
C VAL A 224 8.79 26.64 18.86
N GLU A 225 9.65 26.55 19.88
CA GLU A 225 10.01 25.32 20.56
C GLU A 225 8.69 24.75 21.06
N ALA A 226 8.16 23.76 20.32
CA ALA A 226 6.88 23.17 20.65
C ALA A 226 7.02 22.66 22.08
N PRO A 227 6.07 22.97 22.98
CA PRO A 227 6.19 22.65 24.40
C PRO A 227 6.56 21.18 24.52
N SER A 228 7.80 20.92 24.95
CA SER A 228 8.51 19.64 24.86
C SER A 228 7.94 18.55 25.79
N SER A 229 6.76 18.79 26.35
CA SER A 229 6.16 17.99 27.41
C SER A 229 4.64 17.93 27.29
N THR A 230 4.11 17.72 26.09
CA THR A 230 2.76 17.15 26.00
C THR A 230 2.89 15.66 26.31
N ALA A 231 2.72 15.34 27.60
CA ALA A 231 2.80 13.98 28.14
C ALA A 231 1.60 13.16 27.65
N VAL A 232 1.62 12.80 26.37
CA VAL A 232 0.70 11.84 25.79
C VAL A 232 1.09 10.48 26.37
N PRO A 233 0.21 9.84 27.18
CA PRO A 233 0.58 8.61 27.89
C PRO A 233 0.87 7.50 26.88
N ASP A 234 1.83 6.63 27.20
CA ASP A 234 2.09 5.47 26.35
C ASP A 234 0.92 4.50 26.44
N ILE A 235 0.43 4.07 25.28
CA ILE A 235 -0.67 3.10 25.20
C ILE A 235 -0.09 1.76 24.78
N ALA A 236 -0.39 0.72 25.56
CA ALA A 236 -0.16 -0.65 25.15
C ALA A 236 -1.19 -1.03 24.08
N MET A 237 -0.82 -0.89 22.81
CA MET A 237 -1.65 -1.28 21.67
C MET A 237 -1.10 -2.55 21.01
N GLU A 238 -2.01 -3.46 20.63
CA GLU A 238 -1.65 -4.63 19.84
C GLU A 238 -1.29 -4.19 18.41
N LEU A 239 -0.05 -4.43 17.98
CA LEU A 239 0.47 -4.08 16.66
C LEU A 239 0.03 -5.13 15.60
N GLU A 240 -0.16 -4.74 14.33
CA GLU A 240 -0.76 -5.60 13.28
C GLU A 240 0.00 -6.89 13.01
N VAL A 241 1.29 -6.92 13.31
CA VAL A 241 2.19 -8.04 13.01
C VAL A 241 2.97 -8.41 14.25
N ALA A 242 2.30 -8.59 15.38
CA ALA A 242 2.93 -8.94 16.66
C ALA A 242 3.80 -10.22 16.57
N PHE A 243 3.57 -11.07 15.58
CA PHE A 243 4.35 -12.29 15.32
C PHE A 243 5.67 -12.05 14.56
N SER A 244 5.93 -10.86 14.04
CA SER A 244 7.19 -10.57 13.36
C SER A 244 8.35 -10.58 14.36
N SER A 245 9.32 -11.45 14.11
CA SER A 245 10.57 -11.51 14.88
C SER A 245 11.70 -10.65 14.31
N LYS A 246 11.47 -9.95 13.18
CA LYS A 246 12.49 -9.15 12.51
C LYS A 246 12.95 -7.97 13.37
N ILE A 247 11.98 -7.25 13.95
CA ILE A 247 12.22 -6.09 14.80
C ILE A 247 11.63 -6.40 16.19
N PRO A 248 12.40 -6.23 17.28
CA PRO A 248 11.92 -6.50 18.64
C PRO A 248 10.63 -5.73 18.98
N ALA A 249 9.70 -6.39 19.67
CA ALA A 249 8.38 -5.83 19.99
C ALA A 249 8.46 -4.51 20.79
N ASN A 250 9.44 -4.36 21.68
CA ASN A 250 9.67 -3.13 22.44
C ASN A 250 10.11 -1.97 21.54
N ALA A 251 10.99 -2.22 20.57
CA ALA A 251 11.40 -1.20 19.60
C ALA A 251 10.21 -0.77 18.75
N ARG A 252 9.34 -1.72 18.38
CA ARG A 252 8.13 -1.42 17.63
C ARG A 252 7.10 -0.62 18.41
N LEU A 253 6.89 -0.96 19.68
CA LEU A 253 6.01 -0.21 20.57
C LEU A 253 6.54 1.22 20.79
N HIS A 254 7.86 1.38 20.91
CA HIS A 254 8.48 2.69 20.97
C HIS A 254 8.21 3.49 19.69
N GLY A 255 8.42 2.90 18.51
CA GLY A 255 8.20 3.58 17.25
C GLY A 255 6.75 3.95 16.99
N PHE A 256 5.81 3.07 17.32
CA PHE A 256 4.38 3.38 17.35
C PHE A 256 4.07 4.60 18.23
N ASN A 257 4.57 4.61 19.48
CA ASN A 257 4.32 5.73 20.39
C ASN A 257 4.98 7.02 19.90
N ASN A 258 6.15 6.96 19.26
CA ASN A 258 6.81 8.14 18.70
C ASN A 258 5.96 8.78 17.60
N ILE A 259 5.52 8.00 16.60
CA ILE A 259 4.64 8.47 15.52
C ILE A 259 3.31 8.99 16.10
N ARG A 260 2.74 8.29 17.10
CA ARG A 260 1.50 8.70 17.77
C ARG A 260 1.64 10.06 18.45
N ARG A 261 2.75 10.31 19.16
CA ARG A 261 3.02 11.60 19.81
C ARG A 261 3.15 12.72 18.78
N ALA A 262 3.85 12.48 17.67
CA ALA A 262 3.96 13.45 16.58
C ALA A 262 2.58 13.81 15.99
N LEU A 263 1.78 12.79 15.64
CA LEU A 263 0.41 13.00 15.14
C LEU A 263 -0.45 13.76 16.17
N TYR A 264 -0.36 13.39 17.45
CA TYR A 264 -1.09 14.08 18.51
C TYR A 264 -0.65 15.56 18.63
N GLY A 265 0.64 15.84 18.53
CA GLY A 265 1.22 17.19 18.46
C GLY A 265 0.65 18.05 17.34
N VAL A 266 0.44 17.46 16.17
CA VAL A 266 -0.09 18.17 14.99
C VAL A 266 -1.60 18.34 15.07
N PHE A 267 -2.33 17.30 15.43
CA PHE A 267 -3.80 17.27 15.31
C PHE A 267 -4.55 17.67 16.58
N MET A 268 -4.03 17.39 17.78
CA MET A 268 -4.73 17.71 19.03
C MET A 268 -4.31 19.06 19.62
N PHE A 269 -3.03 19.42 19.46
CA PHE A 269 -2.53 20.73 19.87
C PHE A 269 -2.56 21.77 18.73
N GLY A 270 -2.80 21.33 17.50
CA GLY A 270 -3.10 22.22 16.40
C GLY A 270 -4.46 22.90 16.56
N SER A 271 -4.72 23.90 15.73
CA SER A 271 -6.06 24.50 15.64
C SER A 271 -7.05 23.52 15.01
N GLU A 272 -8.36 23.68 15.28
CA GLU A 272 -9.46 22.98 14.60
C GLU A 272 -9.31 22.95 13.06
N LYS A 273 -8.63 23.94 12.49
CA LYS A 273 -8.29 24.00 11.06
C LYS A 273 -7.59 22.74 10.54
N THR A 274 -6.79 22.04 11.35
CA THR A 274 -6.10 20.81 10.91
C THR A 274 -7.11 19.68 10.67
N TRP A 275 -8.15 19.59 11.49
CA TRP A 275 -9.27 18.66 11.29
C TRP A 275 -10.23 19.12 10.19
N ASP A 276 -10.44 20.43 10.04
CA ASP A 276 -11.21 21.01 8.94
C ASP A 276 -10.56 20.68 7.59
N ALA A 277 -9.23 20.78 7.49
CA ALA A 277 -8.46 20.42 6.29
C ALA A 277 -8.57 18.92 5.94
N LEU A 278 -8.80 18.06 6.93
CA LEU A 278 -9.13 16.65 6.71
C LEU A 278 -10.61 16.42 6.37
N GLY A 279 -11.45 17.45 6.40
CA GLY A 279 -12.91 17.37 6.24
C GLY A 279 -13.58 16.58 7.37
N SER A 280 -13.02 16.68 8.59
CA SER A 280 -13.39 15.84 9.75
C SER A 280 -13.54 16.66 11.04
N SER A 281 -13.95 17.92 10.90
CA SER A 281 -14.23 18.89 11.98
C SER A 281 -15.18 18.33 13.05
N ASP A 282 -16.20 17.58 12.64
CA ASP A 282 -17.30 17.17 13.52
C ASP A 282 -17.00 15.93 14.37
N LEU A 283 -15.76 15.41 14.32
CA LEU A 283 -15.36 14.25 15.11
C LEU A 283 -15.21 14.62 16.59
N SER A 284 -15.76 13.77 17.47
CA SER A 284 -15.53 13.89 18.90
C SER A 284 -14.05 13.67 19.25
N ILE A 285 -13.60 14.25 20.36
CA ILE A 285 -12.23 14.12 20.88
C ILE A 285 -11.81 12.64 20.99
N ASP A 286 -12.65 11.78 21.57
CA ASP A 286 -12.36 10.35 21.69
C ASP A 286 -12.21 9.67 20.32
N THR A 287 -13.00 10.09 19.33
CA THR A 287 -12.91 9.55 17.97
C THR A 287 -11.62 10.02 17.29
N ARG A 288 -11.23 11.28 17.50
CA ARG A 288 -9.97 11.84 17.00
C ARG A 288 -8.77 11.06 17.57
N GLU A 289 -8.78 10.75 18.87
CA GLU A 289 -7.72 9.94 19.49
C GLU A 289 -7.66 8.52 18.92
N GLN A 290 -8.81 7.88 18.67
CA GLN A 290 -8.87 6.57 18.01
C GLN A 290 -8.31 6.63 16.58
N VAL A 291 -8.64 7.68 15.82
CA VAL A 291 -8.12 7.89 14.46
C VAL A 291 -6.60 8.08 14.50
N ILE A 292 -6.07 8.91 15.40
CA ILE A 292 -4.62 9.11 15.56
C ILE A 292 -3.92 7.80 15.90
N SER A 293 -4.47 7.01 16.82
CA SER A 293 -3.86 5.75 17.24
C SER A 293 -3.90 4.71 16.11
N ALA A 294 -5.00 4.65 15.34
CA ALA A 294 -5.08 3.79 14.16
C ALA A 294 -4.11 4.22 13.06
N ALA A 295 -3.95 5.53 12.83
CA ALA A 295 -3.02 6.06 11.84
C ALA A 295 -1.56 5.76 12.23
N ALA A 296 -1.18 5.99 13.49
CA ALA A 296 0.15 5.65 13.99
C ALA A 296 0.48 4.17 13.81
N LYS A 297 -0.51 3.29 14.00
CA LYS A 297 -0.37 1.85 13.81
C LYS A 297 -0.16 1.46 12.34
N GLU A 298 -0.91 2.07 11.41
CA GLU A 298 -0.75 1.83 9.97
C GLU A 298 0.59 2.38 9.45
N LEU A 299 1.02 3.56 9.91
CA LEU A 299 2.32 4.16 9.56
C LEU A 299 3.50 3.34 10.12
N GLU A 300 3.42 2.89 11.38
CA GLU A 300 4.42 1.97 11.97
C GLU A 300 4.57 0.71 11.12
N PHE A 301 3.45 0.14 10.69
CA PHE A 301 3.47 -1.06 9.87
C PHE A 301 4.10 -0.81 8.49
N SER A 302 3.84 0.36 7.90
CA SER A 302 4.49 0.79 6.65
C SER A 302 6.02 0.85 6.83
N VAL A 303 6.51 1.52 7.88
CA VAL A 303 7.95 1.58 8.20
C VAL A 303 8.53 0.18 8.43
N LEU A 304 7.86 -0.65 9.23
CA LEU A 304 8.27 -2.03 9.50
C LEU A 304 8.44 -2.85 8.22
N SER A 305 7.54 -2.68 7.25
CA SER A 305 7.55 -3.46 6.01
C SER A 305 8.78 -3.18 5.13
N MET A 306 9.40 -2.01 5.31
CA MET A 306 10.59 -1.57 4.58
C MET A 306 11.90 -1.86 5.33
N CYS A 307 11.83 -2.37 6.57
CA CYS A 307 13.00 -2.57 7.42
C CYS A 307 13.31 -4.04 7.66
N SER A 308 14.60 -4.36 7.71
CA SER A 308 15.12 -5.68 8.08
C SER A 308 15.95 -5.66 9.37
N THR A 309 16.41 -4.49 9.80
CA THR A 309 17.25 -4.28 10.98
C THR A 309 16.58 -3.31 11.95
N LYS A 310 16.91 -3.43 13.25
CA LYS A 310 16.38 -2.55 14.29
C LYS A 310 16.78 -1.09 14.07
N ASP A 311 18.03 -0.84 13.68
CA ASP A 311 18.57 0.51 13.59
C ASP A 311 17.92 1.28 12.43
N GLY A 312 17.83 0.66 11.25
CA GLY A 312 17.14 1.26 10.11
C GLY A 312 15.63 1.43 10.33
N TYR A 313 15.03 0.61 11.20
CA TYR A 313 13.65 0.81 11.65
C TYR A 313 13.53 2.04 12.55
N THR A 314 14.42 2.20 13.54
CA THR A 314 14.40 3.36 14.44
C THR A 314 14.63 4.67 13.68
N GLU A 315 15.62 4.71 12.80
CA GLU A 315 15.90 5.87 11.94
C GLU A 315 14.65 6.28 11.13
N ARG A 316 14.03 5.34 10.40
CA ARG A 316 12.84 5.65 9.59
C ARG A 316 11.61 6.05 10.43
N VAL A 317 11.46 5.50 11.64
CA VAL A 317 10.41 5.91 12.57
C VAL A 317 10.61 7.37 12.98
N ASP A 318 11.84 7.74 13.30
CA ASP A 318 12.20 9.08 13.73
C ASP A 318 12.03 10.07 12.57
N ASP A 319 12.47 9.71 11.36
CA ASP A 319 12.22 10.47 10.13
C ASP A 319 10.71 10.67 9.88
N THR A 320 9.92 9.61 10.07
CA THR A 320 8.46 9.67 9.91
C THR A 320 7.83 10.62 10.93
N ALA A 321 8.26 10.55 12.20
CA ALA A 321 7.76 11.42 13.26
C ALA A 321 8.14 12.89 13.02
N ASP A 322 9.37 13.14 12.55
CA ASP A 322 9.87 14.46 12.19
C ASP A 322 9.13 15.06 10.99
N MET A 323 8.90 14.27 9.95
CA MET A 323 8.12 14.64 8.77
C MET A 323 6.67 14.99 9.15
N VAL A 324 6.04 14.24 10.06
CA VAL A 324 4.73 14.61 10.61
C VAL A 324 4.79 15.97 11.32
N ASN A 325 5.76 16.17 12.22
CA ASN A 325 5.85 17.41 13.01
C ASN A 325 6.13 18.65 12.16
N LYS A 326 7.01 18.54 11.15
CA LYS A 326 7.46 19.67 10.33
C LYS A 326 6.56 19.89 9.12
N GLU A 327 6.40 18.87 8.27
CA GLU A 327 5.80 19.06 6.95
C GLU A 327 4.28 18.92 6.95
N VAL A 328 3.74 17.92 7.66
CA VAL A 328 2.27 17.76 7.76
C VAL A 328 1.65 18.97 8.47
N ARG A 329 2.30 19.49 9.52
CA ARG A 329 1.88 20.72 10.20
C ARG A 329 1.85 21.92 9.26
N ARG A 330 2.91 22.14 8.47
CA ARG A 330 2.98 23.24 7.50
C ARG A 330 1.88 23.14 6.45
N LEU A 331 1.73 21.96 5.84
CA LEU A 331 0.75 21.75 4.78
C LEU A 331 -0.69 22.01 5.27
N LEU A 332 -1.03 21.54 6.48
CA LEU A 332 -2.36 21.73 7.05
C LEU A 332 -2.62 23.17 7.53
N THR A 333 -1.58 23.96 7.76
CA THR A 333 -1.69 25.38 8.12
C THR A 333 -1.67 26.31 6.92
N GLY A 334 -1.49 25.77 5.71
CA GLY A 334 -1.45 26.52 4.45
C GLY A 334 -0.08 27.12 4.13
N GLU A 335 0.96 26.69 4.86
CA GLU A 335 2.34 27.02 4.52
C GLU A 335 2.81 26.11 3.36
N TYR A 336 3.48 26.70 2.37
CA TYR A 336 3.97 25.96 1.21
C TYR A 336 5.15 25.06 1.61
N PRO A 337 5.16 23.78 1.23
CA PRO A 337 6.27 22.87 1.53
C PRO A 337 7.55 23.32 0.80
N THR A 338 8.70 23.22 1.47
CA THR A 338 9.94 23.82 0.98
C THR A 338 10.73 22.96 -0.02
N SER A 339 10.52 21.64 -0.08
CA SER A 339 11.12 20.72 -1.09
C SER A 339 11.03 19.22 -0.73
N VAL A 340 10.37 18.84 0.38
CA VAL A 340 10.40 17.46 0.89
C VAL A 340 9.52 16.55 0.03
N ASP A 341 9.87 15.25 -0.03
CA ASP A 341 9.12 14.17 -0.68
C ASP A 341 7.61 14.25 -0.40
N GLU A 342 6.89 14.92 -1.29
CA GLU A 342 5.46 15.21 -1.15
C GLU A 342 4.64 13.92 -1.04
N GLU A 343 5.16 12.81 -1.57
CA GLU A 343 4.52 11.49 -1.54
C GLU A 343 4.33 10.97 -0.11
N ASP A 344 5.35 11.06 0.76
CA ASP A 344 5.26 10.55 2.13
C ASP A 344 4.33 11.41 3.00
N VAL A 345 4.40 12.74 2.83
CA VAL A 345 3.49 13.68 3.49
C VAL A 345 2.04 13.42 3.05
N GLN A 346 1.83 13.21 1.74
CA GLN A 346 0.52 12.91 1.19
C GLN A 346 0.00 11.56 1.68
N ASN A 347 0.86 10.54 1.81
CA ASN A 347 0.51 9.24 2.36
C ASN A 347 0.01 9.35 3.81
N VAL A 348 0.66 10.14 4.67
CA VAL A 348 0.19 10.40 6.04
C VAL A 348 -1.21 11.04 6.03
N ILE A 349 -1.41 12.04 5.19
CA ILE A 349 -2.69 12.75 5.07
C ILE A 349 -3.79 11.82 4.56
N ASP A 350 -3.48 10.95 3.60
CA ASP A 350 -4.42 10.01 3.03
C ASP A 350 -4.82 8.93 4.03
N VAL A 351 -3.88 8.43 4.84
CA VAL A 351 -4.17 7.56 5.98
C VAL A 351 -5.13 8.24 6.94
N MET A 352 -4.85 9.47 7.35
CA MET A 352 -5.71 10.24 8.26
C MET A 352 -7.12 10.49 7.68
N LYS A 353 -7.21 10.92 6.41
CA LYS A 353 -8.50 11.14 5.72
C LYS A 353 -9.30 9.84 5.60
N ARG A 354 -8.65 8.74 5.24
CA ARG A 354 -9.30 7.43 5.09
C ARG A 354 -9.88 6.96 6.43
N LEU A 355 -9.09 7.02 7.50
CA LEU A 355 -9.51 6.58 8.83
C LEU A 355 -10.64 7.45 9.39
N SER A 356 -10.53 8.77 9.24
CA SER A 356 -11.59 9.71 9.68
C SER A 356 -12.92 9.43 8.99
N LYS A 357 -12.91 9.23 7.66
CA LYS A 357 -14.10 8.86 6.87
C LYS A 357 -14.69 7.51 7.29
N CYS A 358 -13.85 6.53 7.63
CA CYS A 358 -14.29 5.22 8.12
C CYS A 358 -15.06 5.34 9.45
N HIS A 359 -14.60 6.19 10.37
CA HIS A 359 -15.28 6.43 11.65
C HIS A 359 -16.62 7.16 11.48
N LEU A 360 -16.69 8.20 10.64
CA LEU A 360 -17.95 8.91 10.32
C LEU A 360 -19.04 7.95 9.81
N ARG A 361 -18.66 7.02 8.93
CA ARG A 361 -19.58 6.00 8.38
C ARG A 361 -20.07 5.01 9.44
N ARG A 362 -19.27 4.70 10.46
CA ARG A 362 -19.66 3.81 11.56
C ARG A 362 -20.62 4.50 12.53
N ALA A 363 -20.34 5.77 12.87
CA ALA A 363 -21.20 6.57 13.74
C ALA A 363 -22.62 6.76 13.15
N GLY A 364 -22.72 7.02 11.85
CA GLY A 364 -24.02 7.16 11.18
C GLY A 364 -24.87 5.88 11.21
N LYS A 365 -24.24 4.70 11.14
CA LYS A 365 -24.96 3.41 11.21
C LYS A 365 -25.50 3.12 12.60
N GLN A 366 -24.78 3.50 13.65
CA GLN A 366 -25.24 3.29 15.03
C GLN A 366 -26.45 4.18 15.35
N ARG A 367 -26.50 5.41 14.82
CA ARG A 367 -27.66 6.30 15.00
C ARG A 367 -28.91 5.84 14.26
N ALA A 368 -28.77 5.17 13.11
CA ALA A 368 -29.92 4.65 12.36
C ALA A 368 -30.52 3.34 12.95
N ALA A 369 -29.82 2.72 13.91
CA ALA A 369 -30.26 1.48 14.55
C ALA A 369 -30.99 1.70 15.89
N VAL A 370 -31.06 2.95 16.35
CA VAL A 370 -31.81 3.41 17.52
C VAL A 370 -33.05 4.14 17.03
#